data_AF-A0A2A2I001-F1
#
_entry.id   AF-A0A2A2I001-F1
#
_cell.length_a   1.000
_cell.length_b   1.000
_cell.length_c   1.000
_cell.angle_alpha   90.00
_cell.angle_beta   90.00
_cell.angle_gamma   90.00
#
_symmetry.space_group_name_H-M   'P 1'
#
loop_
_entity.id
_entity.type
_entity.pdbx_description
1 polymer ?
#
loop_
_entity_poly.entity_id
_entity_poly.type
_entity_poly.pdbx_seq_one_letter_code
_entity_poly.pdbx_strand_id
1 'polypeptide(L)'
;MFSYVSQGLNIVLVFFVTLAMNWIVETLTVDSGYIRTGEIMSIGYDRFMPIEIENYKSSPINGIKVLMPLGLKAKEIASSKPIQIEQVNTTVSSNQFNLFEISEVNGQAITRILVPLKFEDSRCCQFLNTEELKLEVKNDDDVVNPVRSAFFEGAQTAVIYSVLMFFLAVWLKSKIEALKHEMESLSKKNESSTEQIDKLREDLTEIRKIYKRQRVFLLRRVSDYGKEVEFWRNTMRKILIAKGVDKNSTKNMLREISKALGTMSTHGNTSDEYEDFKALKEVIASIDESLGE
;
A
#
# COMPACT_ATOMS: atom_id res chain seq x y z
N MET A 1 12.44 -18.52 -5.22
CA MET A 1 12.88 -17.94 -3.94
C MET A 1 11.98 -16.78 -3.47
N PHE A 2 11.55 -15.87 -4.37
CA PHE A 2 10.62 -14.77 -4.02
C PHE A 2 9.26 -15.22 -3.43
N SER A 3 8.72 -16.37 -3.84
CA SER A 3 7.41 -16.85 -3.37
C SER A 3 7.38 -17.25 -1.88
N TYR A 4 8.47 -17.75 -1.31
CA TYR A 4 8.52 -18.14 0.10
C TYR A 4 8.69 -16.92 1.01
N VAL A 5 9.43 -15.91 0.54
CA VAL A 5 9.61 -14.64 1.26
C VAL A 5 8.29 -13.87 1.32
N SER A 6 7.52 -13.82 0.23
CA SER A 6 6.20 -13.17 0.24
C SER A 6 5.18 -13.92 1.10
N GLN A 7 5.22 -15.25 1.11
CA GLN A 7 4.37 -16.06 1.99
C GLN A 7 4.70 -15.86 3.47
N GLY A 8 5.99 -15.85 3.82
CA GLY A 8 6.43 -15.57 5.19
C GLY A 8 6.00 -14.18 5.67
N LEU A 9 6.15 -13.16 4.82
CA LEU A 9 5.77 -11.79 5.16
C LEU A 9 4.25 -11.64 5.36
N ASN A 10 3.44 -12.34 4.55
CA ASN A 10 1.99 -12.38 4.73
C ASN A 10 1.58 -13.08 6.04
N ILE A 11 2.23 -14.19 6.41
CA ILE A 11 1.94 -14.88 7.67
C ILE A 11 2.24 -13.97 8.87
N VAL A 12 3.38 -13.29 8.85
CA VAL A 12 3.78 -12.34 9.90
C VAL A 12 2.79 -11.18 10.00
N LEU A 13 2.38 -10.61 8.86
CA LEU A 13 1.42 -9.51 8.83
C LEU A 13 0.05 -9.94 9.38
N VAL A 14 -0.46 -11.11 8.96
CA VAL A 14 -1.71 -11.67 9.48
C VAL A 14 -1.62 -11.88 10.98
N PHE A 15 -0.52 -12.44 11.48
CA PHE A 15 -0.31 -12.64 12.92
C PHE A 15 -0.41 -11.32 13.70
N PHE A 16 0.29 -10.27 13.27
CA PHE A 16 0.25 -8.98 13.96
C PHE A 16 -1.12 -8.30 13.89
N VAL A 17 -1.82 -8.41 12.76
CA VAL A 17 -3.17 -7.87 12.60
C VAL A 17 -4.15 -8.60 13.52
N THR A 18 -4.10 -9.93 13.56
CA THR A 18 -4.94 -10.74 14.46
C THR A 18 -4.63 -10.45 15.93
N LEU A 19 -3.35 -10.31 16.29
CA LEU A 19 -2.94 -9.96 17.65
C LEU A 19 -3.45 -8.58 18.05
N ALA A 20 -3.29 -7.57 17.19
CA ALA A 20 -3.78 -6.23 17.45
C ALA A 20 -5.32 -6.18 17.56
N MET A 21 -6.03 -6.89 16.68
CA MET A 21 -7.48 -6.99 16.74
C MET A 21 -7.95 -7.67 18.03
N ASN A 22 -7.37 -8.81 18.40
CA ASN A 22 -7.72 -9.52 19.62
C ASN A 22 -7.46 -8.64 20.85
N TRP A 23 -6.32 -7.94 20.90
CA TRP A 23 -6.00 -7.04 22.00
C TRP A 23 -6.98 -5.87 22.13
N ILE A 24 -7.41 -5.28 21.00
CA ILE A 24 -8.42 -4.21 21.00
C ILE A 24 -9.79 -4.73 21.45
N VAL A 25 -10.20 -5.89 20.94
CA VAL A 25 -11.49 -6.49 21.33
C VAL A 25 -11.48 -6.78 22.83
N GLU A 26 -10.46 -7.47 23.32
CA GLU A 26 -10.32 -7.84 24.72
C GLU A 26 -10.28 -6.59 25.62
N THR A 27 -9.50 -5.55 25.28
CA THR A 27 -9.49 -4.31 26.08
C THR A 27 -10.82 -3.57 26.09
N LEU A 28 -11.66 -3.70 25.07
CA LEU A 28 -13.00 -3.09 25.03
C LEU A 28 -14.06 -3.92 25.76
N THR A 29 -13.93 -5.25 25.74
CA THR A 29 -14.91 -6.19 26.30
C THR A 29 -14.54 -6.73 27.68
N VAL A 30 -13.34 -6.46 28.20
CA VAL A 30 -12.92 -6.94 29.53
C VAL A 30 -13.80 -6.32 30.61
N ASP A 31 -14.46 -7.19 31.36
CA ASP A 31 -15.18 -6.85 32.56
C ASP A 31 -14.23 -6.28 33.63
N SER A 32 -14.75 -5.38 34.45
CA SER A 32 -13.99 -4.76 35.55
C SER A 32 -13.60 -5.76 36.64
N GLY A 33 -14.20 -6.94 36.64
CA GLY A 33 -14.16 -7.91 37.73
C GLY A 33 -15.36 -8.85 37.68
N TYR A 34 -15.46 -9.72 38.69
CA TYR A 34 -16.66 -10.54 38.89
C TYR A 34 -17.04 -10.62 40.35
N ILE A 35 -18.32 -10.93 40.58
CA ILE A 35 -18.87 -11.25 41.89
C ILE A 35 -19.28 -12.71 41.88
N ARG A 36 -18.75 -13.49 42.81
CA ARG A 36 -19.04 -14.90 42.96
C ARG A 36 -19.77 -15.17 44.27
N THR A 37 -20.95 -15.74 44.16
CA THR A 37 -21.75 -16.23 45.29
C THR A 37 -21.44 -17.70 45.50
N GLY A 38 -20.82 -18.00 46.63
CA GLY A 38 -20.48 -19.38 46.99
C GLY A 38 -21.62 -20.07 47.73
N GLU A 39 -21.46 -21.38 47.95
CA GLU A 39 -22.44 -22.17 48.68
C GLU A 39 -22.59 -21.71 50.14
N ILE A 40 -23.82 -21.82 50.67
CA ILE A 40 -24.11 -21.49 52.07
C ILE A 40 -23.30 -22.41 52.99
N MET A 41 -22.46 -21.83 53.83
CA MET A 41 -21.66 -22.56 54.81
C MET A 41 -22.22 -22.38 56.23
N SER A 42 -22.15 -23.43 57.04
CA SER A 42 -22.58 -23.37 58.45
C SER A 42 -21.34 -23.34 59.36
N ILE A 43 -21.23 -22.33 60.22
CA ILE A 43 -20.19 -22.20 61.24
C ILE A 43 -20.88 -22.18 62.60
N GLY A 44 -20.87 -23.31 63.30
CA GLY A 44 -21.66 -23.48 64.53
C GLY A 44 -23.15 -23.55 64.21
N TYR A 45 -23.96 -22.72 64.87
CA TYR A 45 -25.41 -22.60 64.62
C TYR A 45 -25.75 -21.53 63.57
N ASP A 46 -24.77 -20.73 63.16
CA ASP A 46 -24.96 -19.64 62.22
C ASP A 46 -24.65 -20.08 60.79
N ARG A 47 -25.47 -19.61 59.85
CA ARG A 47 -25.28 -19.83 58.41
C ARG A 47 -24.70 -18.57 57.78
N PHE A 48 -23.76 -18.74 56.87
CA PHE A 48 -23.07 -17.67 56.17
C PHE A 48 -23.13 -17.91 54.67
N MET A 49 -23.39 -16.83 53.91
CA MET A 49 -23.22 -16.80 52.46
C MET A 49 -21.88 -16.13 52.14
N PRO A 50 -20.89 -16.86 51.60
CA PRO A 50 -19.67 -16.24 51.10
C PRO A 50 -19.93 -15.55 49.76
N ILE A 51 -19.51 -14.29 49.67
CA ILE A 51 -19.50 -13.50 48.44
C ILE A 51 -18.06 -13.11 48.17
N GLU A 52 -17.53 -13.45 47.00
CA GLU A 52 -16.19 -13.09 46.58
C GLU A 52 -16.28 -12.04 45.48
N ILE A 53 -15.69 -10.87 45.71
CA ILE A 53 -15.63 -9.77 44.75
C ILE A 53 -14.19 -9.67 44.28
N GLU A 54 -13.96 -9.97 43.01
CA GLU A 54 -12.66 -9.79 42.37
C GLU A 54 -12.67 -8.55 41.48
N ASN A 55 -11.69 -7.67 41.68
CA ASN A 55 -11.52 -6.46 40.90
C ASN A 55 -10.26 -6.55 40.04
N TYR A 56 -10.42 -6.56 38.71
CA TYR A 56 -9.32 -6.60 37.76
C TYR A 56 -8.72 -5.22 37.46
N LYS A 57 -9.45 -4.15 37.77
CA LYS A 57 -8.96 -2.77 37.59
C LYS A 57 -7.88 -2.44 38.60
N SER A 58 -7.02 -1.50 38.23
CA SER A 58 -6.07 -0.87 39.17
C SER A 58 -6.77 0.10 40.12
N SER A 59 -7.92 0.66 39.73
CA SER A 59 -8.74 1.55 40.55
C SER A 59 -9.71 0.79 41.46
N PRO A 60 -10.06 1.33 42.65
CA PRO A 60 -11.09 0.72 43.49
C PRO A 60 -12.47 0.78 42.82
N ILE A 61 -13.29 -0.24 43.06
CA ILE A 61 -14.70 -0.26 42.67
C ILE A 61 -15.53 0.29 43.83
N ASN A 62 -16.42 1.23 43.52
CA ASN A 62 -17.30 1.87 44.48
C ASN A 62 -18.76 1.67 44.09
N GLY A 63 -19.62 1.62 45.10
CA GLY A 63 -21.06 1.68 44.91
C GLY A 63 -21.71 0.37 44.46
N ILE A 64 -21.16 -0.79 44.79
CA ILE A 64 -21.80 -2.08 44.48
C ILE A 64 -23.06 -2.20 45.33
N LYS A 65 -24.22 -2.27 44.68
CA LYS A 65 -25.54 -2.34 45.33
C LYS A 65 -26.00 -3.78 45.43
N VAL A 66 -26.26 -4.23 46.65
CA VAL A 66 -26.67 -5.61 46.94
C VAL A 66 -27.88 -5.63 47.86
N LEU A 67 -28.86 -6.47 47.50
CA LEU A 67 -30.01 -6.78 48.34
C LEU A 67 -29.65 -7.95 49.27
N MET A 68 -29.74 -7.69 50.57
CA MET A 68 -29.47 -8.67 51.63
C MET A 68 -30.68 -8.79 52.59
N PRO A 69 -30.80 -9.89 53.35
CA PRO A 69 -31.94 -10.14 54.24
C PRO A 69 -32.21 -9.02 55.26
N LEU A 70 -33.49 -8.85 55.62
CA LEU A 70 -33.92 -7.91 56.66
C LEU A 70 -33.29 -8.21 58.03
N GLY A 71 -33.01 -7.14 58.78
CA GLY A 71 -32.46 -7.23 60.14
C GLY A 71 -30.95 -7.49 60.21
N LEU A 72 -30.29 -7.62 59.07
CA LEU A 72 -28.84 -7.58 58.96
C LEU A 72 -28.35 -6.14 59.18
N LYS A 73 -27.34 -5.96 60.02
CA LYS A 73 -26.63 -4.68 60.19
C LYS A 73 -25.28 -4.75 59.48
N ALA A 74 -24.81 -3.63 58.92
CA ALA A 74 -23.51 -3.56 58.24
C ALA A 74 -22.33 -4.11 59.09
N LYS A 75 -22.39 -3.93 60.42
CA LYS A 75 -21.36 -4.44 61.36
C LYS A 75 -21.32 -5.96 61.52
N GLU A 76 -22.37 -6.66 61.11
CA GLU A 76 -22.45 -8.13 61.19
C GLU A 76 -21.82 -8.79 59.95
N ILE A 77 -21.54 -8.02 58.91
CA ILE A 77 -20.93 -8.49 57.67
C ILE A 77 -19.41 -8.47 57.86
N ALA A 78 -18.77 -9.63 57.76
CA ALA A 78 -17.32 -9.73 57.83
C ALA A 78 -16.69 -9.62 56.45
N SER A 79 -15.55 -8.96 56.34
CA SER A 79 -14.78 -8.87 55.10
C SER A 79 -13.32 -9.27 55.33
N SER A 80 -12.71 -9.95 54.35
CA SER A 80 -11.30 -10.30 54.37
C SER A 80 -10.38 -9.10 54.16
N LYS A 81 -10.90 -7.99 53.62
CA LYS A 81 -10.17 -6.75 53.31
C LYS A 81 -10.97 -5.53 53.77
N PRO A 82 -10.32 -4.41 54.11
CA PRO A 82 -11.03 -3.19 54.49
C PRO A 82 -11.85 -2.70 53.30
N ILE A 83 -13.17 -2.64 53.48
CA ILE A 83 -14.15 -2.11 52.52
C ILE A 83 -15.21 -1.34 53.30
N GLN A 84 -15.85 -0.38 52.64
CA GLN A 84 -16.97 0.37 53.22
C GLN A 84 -18.27 -0.35 52.90
N ILE A 85 -19.05 -0.68 53.92
CA ILE A 85 -20.37 -1.31 53.76
C ILE A 85 -21.38 -0.42 54.48
N GLU A 86 -22.27 0.20 53.70
CA GLU A 86 -23.29 1.11 54.22
C GLU A 86 -24.69 0.60 53.89
N GLN A 87 -25.62 0.75 54.83
CA GLN A 87 -27.02 0.44 54.59
C GLN A 87 -27.72 1.69 54.04
N VAL A 88 -28.33 1.58 52.86
CA VAL A 88 -29.00 2.70 52.19
C VAL A 88 -30.42 2.82 52.75
N ASN A 89 -30.66 3.84 53.56
CA ASN A 89 -31.90 4.01 54.34
C ASN A 89 -33.16 4.40 53.53
N THR A 90 -33.02 4.66 52.22
CA THR A 90 -34.04 5.40 51.43
C THR A 90 -34.88 4.55 50.48
N THR A 91 -34.70 3.24 50.41
CA THR A 91 -35.51 2.36 49.55
C THR A 91 -35.86 1.06 50.26
N VAL A 92 -37.02 1.05 50.92
CA VAL A 92 -37.66 -0.20 51.37
C VAL A 92 -38.19 -0.89 50.11
N SER A 93 -37.38 -1.79 49.54
CA SER A 93 -37.87 -2.78 48.57
C SER A 93 -39.01 -3.56 49.23
N SER A 94 -40.04 -3.90 48.46
CA SER A 94 -41.26 -4.56 48.94
C SER A 94 -40.95 -5.79 49.81
N ASN A 95 -40.95 -5.56 51.13
CA ASN A 95 -41.13 -6.48 52.25
C ASN A 95 -40.07 -7.53 52.65
N GLN A 96 -38.91 -7.71 52.00
CA GLN A 96 -37.97 -8.79 52.44
C GLN A 96 -36.46 -8.48 52.43
N PHE A 97 -36.01 -7.31 51.96
CA PHE A 97 -34.58 -7.02 51.81
C PHE A 97 -34.17 -5.61 52.25
N ASN A 98 -32.95 -5.49 52.76
CA ASN A 98 -32.21 -4.24 52.96
C ASN A 98 -31.25 -4.02 51.79
N LEU A 99 -31.15 -2.77 51.33
CA LEU A 99 -30.16 -2.37 50.33
C LEU A 99 -28.85 -2.00 51.02
N PHE A 100 -27.77 -2.65 50.61
CA PHE A 100 -26.40 -2.33 51.02
C PHE A 100 -25.59 -1.81 49.85
N GLU A 101 -24.73 -0.85 50.14
CA GLU A 101 -23.73 -0.32 49.22
C GLU A 101 -22.35 -0.73 49.72
N ILE A 102 -21.59 -1.41 48.85
CA ILE A 102 -20.22 -1.84 49.10
C ILE A 102 -19.28 -0.98 48.25
N SER A 103 -18.35 -0.31 48.92
CA SER A 103 -17.39 0.62 48.31
C SER A 103 -15.96 0.33 48.77
N GLU A 104 -15.00 0.91 48.05
CA GLU A 104 -13.55 0.74 48.27
C GLU A 104 -13.05 -0.70 48.09
N VAL A 105 -13.64 -1.45 47.15
CA VAL A 105 -13.09 -2.75 46.77
C VAL A 105 -11.80 -2.52 46.00
N ASN A 106 -10.67 -2.75 46.68
CA ASN A 106 -9.32 -2.52 46.16
C ASN A 106 -9.10 -3.13 44.76
N GLY A 107 -8.34 -2.44 43.93
CA GLY A 107 -7.91 -2.92 42.62
C GLY A 107 -6.97 -4.12 42.71
N GLN A 108 -7.00 -4.97 41.68
CA GLN A 108 -6.17 -6.17 41.54
C GLN A 108 -6.20 -7.08 42.78
N ALA A 109 -7.38 -7.19 43.37
CA ALA A 109 -7.57 -7.80 44.66
C ALA A 109 -8.89 -8.57 44.71
N ILE A 110 -8.82 -9.73 45.36
CA ILE A 110 -9.98 -10.51 45.74
C ILE A 110 -10.41 -10.10 47.15
N THR A 111 -11.67 -9.74 47.33
CA THR A 111 -12.28 -9.41 48.62
C THR A 111 -13.40 -10.40 48.91
N ARG A 112 -13.31 -11.11 50.03
CA ARG A 112 -14.33 -12.05 50.48
C ARG A 112 -15.18 -11.42 51.55
N ILE A 113 -16.48 -11.51 51.39
CA ILE A 113 -17.50 -10.99 52.29
C ILE A 113 -18.31 -12.18 52.80
N LEU A 114 -18.51 -12.26 54.11
CA LEU A 114 -19.36 -13.27 54.74
C LEU A 114 -20.62 -12.59 55.24
N VAL A 115 -21.75 -12.97 54.65
CA VAL A 115 -23.08 -12.44 55.00
C VAL A 115 -23.79 -13.45 55.90
N PRO A 116 -24.07 -13.13 57.17
CA PRO A 116 -24.81 -14.02 58.05
C PRO A 116 -26.29 -14.08 57.67
N LEU A 117 -26.84 -15.30 57.62
CA LEU A 117 -28.23 -15.60 57.29
C LEU A 117 -28.99 -15.99 58.57
N LYS A 118 -29.84 -15.09 59.08
CA LYS A 118 -30.61 -15.29 60.32
C LYS A 118 -31.87 -16.16 60.17
N PHE A 119 -32.34 -16.41 58.94
CA PHE A 119 -33.57 -17.17 58.66
C PHE A 119 -33.33 -18.28 57.62
N GLU A 120 -34.26 -19.23 57.50
CA GLU A 120 -34.26 -20.27 56.45
C GLU A 120 -34.45 -19.74 55.02
N ASP A 121 -34.60 -18.43 54.85
CA ASP A 121 -34.66 -17.83 53.52
C ASP A 121 -33.31 -18.02 52.80
N SER A 122 -33.31 -18.95 51.84
CA SER A 122 -32.23 -19.23 50.90
C SER A 122 -32.00 -18.11 49.88
N ARG A 123 -32.81 -17.05 49.91
CA ARG A 123 -32.81 -15.97 48.92
C ARG A 123 -31.90 -14.83 49.37
N CYS A 124 -30.59 -15.07 49.37
CA CYS A 124 -29.56 -14.03 49.34
C CYS A 124 -28.63 -14.37 48.17
N CYS A 125 -28.01 -13.44 47.46
CA CYS A 125 -28.06 -11.98 47.53
C CYS A 125 -28.19 -11.49 46.08
N GLN A 126 -28.98 -10.44 45.84
CA GLN A 126 -29.19 -9.94 44.48
C GLN A 126 -28.41 -8.64 44.26
N PHE A 127 -27.57 -8.61 43.23
CA PHE A 127 -26.80 -7.43 42.86
C PHE A 127 -27.59 -6.59 41.83
N LEU A 128 -27.67 -5.27 42.05
CA LEU A 128 -28.57 -4.40 41.28
C LEU A 128 -27.89 -3.61 40.16
N ASN A 129 -26.59 -3.33 40.27
CA ASN A 129 -25.87 -2.44 39.35
C ASN A 129 -24.60 -3.08 38.79
N THR A 130 -24.58 -4.40 38.66
CA THR A 130 -23.44 -5.15 38.12
C THR A 130 -23.16 -4.81 36.67
N GLU A 131 -24.20 -4.63 35.84
CA GLU A 131 -24.03 -4.19 34.44
C GLU A 131 -23.40 -2.80 34.34
N GLU A 132 -23.85 -1.83 35.16
CA GLU A 132 -23.32 -0.47 35.19
C GLU A 132 -21.83 -0.44 35.59
N LEU A 133 -21.45 -1.31 36.53
CA LEU A 133 -20.07 -1.45 36.99
C LEU A 133 -19.22 -2.39 36.11
N LYS A 134 -19.81 -2.99 35.06
CA LYS A 134 -19.22 -4.05 34.24
C LYS A 134 -18.64 -5.18 35.11
N LEU A 135 -19.47 -5.71 36.01
CA LEU A 135 -19.14 -6.83 36.88
C LEU A 135 -19.95 -8.05 36.42
N GLU A 136 -19.25 -9.14 36.16
CA GLU A 136 -19.90 -10.42 35.84
C GLU A 136 -20.38 -11.07 37.15
N VAL A 137 -21.61 -11.60 37.20
CA VAL A 137 -22.11 -12.35 38.37
C VAL A 137 -22.01 -13.84 38.07
N LYS A 138 -21.27 -14.58 38.91
CA LYS A 138 -21.11 -16.03 38.81
C LYS A 138 -21.70 -16.69 40.04
N ASN A 139 -22.58 -17.66 39.86
CA ASN A 139 -22.94 -18.57 40.95
C ASN A 139 -22.03 -19.79 40.89
N ASP A 140 -21.60 -20.30 42.04
CA ASP A 140 -20.90 -21.59 42.09
C ASP A 140 -21.77 -22.74 41.53
N ASP A 141 -23.10 -22.58 41.49
CA ASP A 141 -24.05 -23.52 40.88
C ASP A 141 -24.08 -23.48 39.34
N ASP A 142 -23.64 -22.37 38.71
CA ASP A 142 -23.65 -22.17 37.26
C ASP A 142 -22.35 -22.69 36.61
N VAL A 143 -21.95 -23.94 36.94
CA VAL A 143 -20.81 -24.61 36.30
C VAL A 143 -21.19 -24.98 34.87
N VAL A 144 -21.16 -24.01 33.96
CA VAL A 144 -21.20 -24.25 32.53
C VAL A 144 -19.89 -24.93 32.14
N ASN A 145 -19.97 -26.01 31.38
CA ASN A 145 -18.78 -26.71 30.88
C ASN A 145 -17.89 -25.70 30.11
N PRO A 146 -16.66 -25.42 30.58
CA PRO A 146 -15.80 -24.37 30.01
C PRO A 146 -15.41 -24.65 28.56
N VAL A 147 -15.44 -25.91 28.12
CA VAL A 147 -15.20 -26.28 26.72
C VAL A 147 -16.33 -25.77 25.82
N ARG A 148 -17.57 -25.77 26.33
CA ARG A 148 -18.75 -25.35 25.56
C ARG A 148 -18.75 -23.83 25.36
N SER A 149 -18.48 -23.04 26.41
CA SER A 149 -18.40 -21.58 26.29
C SER A 149 -17.27 -21.15 25.35
N ALA A 150 -16.07 -21.69 25.53
CA ALA A 150 -14.93 -21.43 24.67
C ALA A 150 -15.20 -21.79 23.19
N PHE A 151 -15.96 -22.86 22.94
CA PHE A 151 -16.36 -23.23 21.58
C PHE A 151 -17.33 -22.20 20.95
N PHE A 152 -18.33 -21.72 21.69
CA PHE A 152 -19.27 -20.73 21.16
C PHE A 152 -18.61 -19.37 20.92
N GLU A 153 -17.76 -18.92 21.84
CA GLU A 153 -16.96 -17.70 21.66
C GLU A 153 -15.99 -17.83 20.48
N GLY A 154 -15.32 -18.98 20.36
CA GLY A 154 -14.46 -19.29 19.23
C GLY A 154 -15.22 -19.29 17.90
N ALA A 155 -16.42 -19.88 17.87
CA ALA A 155 -17.28 -19.91 16.69
C ALA A 155 -17.75 -18.49 16.29
N GLN A 156 -18.16 -17.67 17.25
CA GLN A 156 -18.54 -16.27 16.99
C GLN A 156 -17.37 -15.48 16.41
N THR A 157 -16.19 -15.63 17.02
CA THR A 157 -14.96 -14.96 16.57
C THR A 157 -14.56 -15.41 15.16
N ALA A 158 -14.68 -16.71 14.87
CA ALA A 158 -14.40 -17.26 13.54
C ALA A 158 -15.35 -16.72 12.46
N VAL A 159 -16.64 -16.53 12.79
CA VAL A 159 -17.61 -15.92 11.86
C VAL A 159 -17.23 -14.46 11.55
N ILE A 160 -16.88 -13.68 12.58
CA ILE A 160 -16.45 -12.28 12.40
C ILE A 160 -15.21 -12.21 11.49
N TYR A 161 -14.19 -13.03 11.77
CA TYR A 161 -12.99 -13.08 10.94
C TYR A 161 -13.27 -13.55 9.51
N SER A 162 -14.18 -14.51 9.33
CA SER A 162 -14.55 -14.99 7.99
C SER A 162 -15.20 -13.91 7.15
N VAL A 163 -16.09 -13.10 7.73
CA VAL A 163 -16.73 -11.96 7.04
C VAL A 163 -15.68 -10.92 6.67
N LEU A 164 -14.80 -10.56 7.60
CA LEU A 164 -13.76 -9.56 7.37
C LEU A 164 -12.77 -10.00 6.28
N MET A 165 -12.34 -11.26 6.32
CA MET A 165 -11.47 -11.85 5.31
C MET A 165 -12.14 -11.96 3.94
N PHE A 166 -13.44 -12.24 3.89
CA PHE A 166 -14.20 -12.24 2.64
C PHE A 166 -14.19 -10.86 1.97
N PHE A 167 -14.49 -9.80 2.71
CA PHE A 167 -14.44 -8.43 2.18
C PHE A 167 -13.03 -8.05 1.72
N LEU A 168 -12.01 -8.41 2.51
CA LEU A 168 -10.62 -8.13 2.17
C LEU A 168 -10.19 -8.85 0.90
N ALA A 169 -10.59 -10.12 0.72
CA ALA A 169 -10.31 -10.90 -0.48
C ALA A 169 -10.98 -10.31 -1.74
N VAL A 170 -12.25 -9.86 -1.63
CA VAL A 170 -12.96 -9.20 -2.73
C VAL A 170 -12.27 -7.89 -3.13
N TRP A 171 -11.86 -7.08 -2.15
CA TRP A 171 -11.14 -5.84 -2.40
C TRP A 171 -9.80 -6.08 -3.10
N LEU A 172 -9.03 -7.07 -2.63
CA LEU A 172 -7.74 -7.44 -3.21
C LEU A 172 -7.89 -7.93 -4.65
N LYS A 173 -8.91 -8.74 -4.93
CA LYS A 173 -9.19 -9.23 -6.28
C LYS A 173 -9.45 -8.08 -7.25
N SER A 174 -10.27 -7.10 -6.85
CA SER A 174 -10.56 -5.91 -7.68
C SER A 174 -9.30 -5.10 -7.98
N LYS A 175 -8.41 -4.93 -6.99
CA LYS A 175 -7.13 -4.24 -7.19
C LYS A 175 -6.19 -4.98 -8.13
N ILE A 176 -6.13 -6.31 -8.03
CA ILE A 176 -5.33 -7.15 -8.94
C ILE A 176 -5.85 -7.05 -10.38
N GLU A 177 -7.16 -7.09 -10.58
CA GLU A 177 -7.77 -6.96 -11.91
C GLU A 177 -7.49 -5.59 -12.53
N ALA A 178 -7.60 -4.50 -11.76
CA ALA A 178 -7.25 -3.16 -12.22
C ALA A 178 -5.77 -3.06 -12.64
N LEU A 179 -4.85 -3.61 -11.82
CA LEU A 179 -3.43 -3.65 -12.13
C LEU A 179 -3.11 -4.45 -13.39
N LYS A 180 -3.82 -5.57 -13.60
CA LYS A 180 -3.67 -6.39 -14.80
C LYS A 180 -4.10 -5.63 -16.05
N HIS A 181 -5.22 -4.89 -15.98
CA HIS A 181 -5.69 -4.07 -17.09
C HIS A 181 -4.73 -2.91 -17.39
N GLU A 182 -4.18 -2.25 -16.37
CA GLU A 182 -3.13 -1.22 -16.55
C GLU A 182 -1.89 -1.79 -17.24
N MET A 183 -1.41 -2.95 -16.79
CA MET A 183 -0.29 -3.67 -17.43
C MET A 183 -0.57 -4.00 -18.89
N GLU A 184 -1.77 -4.50 -19.21
CA GLU A 184 -2.13 -4.77 -20.60
C GLU A 184 -2.16 -3.50 -21.44
N SER A 185 -2.71 -2.40 -20.90
CA SER A 185 -2.74 -1.11 -21.59
C SER A 185 -1.33 -0.53 -21.82
N LEU A 186 -0.42 -0.70 -20.85
CA LEU A 186 0.98 -0.31 -20.95
C LEU A 186 1.71 -1.16 -22.00
N SER A 187 1.45 -2.47 -22.03
CA SER A 187 2.04 -3.36 -23.04
C SER A 187 1.63 -2.96 -24.47
N LYS A 188 0.34 -2.66 -24.70
CA LYS A 188 -0.16 -2.17 -26.00
C LYS A 188 0.43 -0.82 -26.38
N LYS A 189 0.56 0.11 -25.42
CA LYS A 189 1.23 1.39 -25.65
C LYS A 189 2.70 1.19 -26.03
N ASN A 190 3.39 0.26 -25.37
CA ASN A 190 4.78 -0.03 -25.67
C ASN A 190 4.93 -0.62 -27.09
N GLU A 191 4.06 -1.57 -27.48
CA GLU A 191 4.03 -2.16 -28.82
C GLU A 191 3.76 -1.09 -29.90
N SER A 192 2.77 -0.21 -29.68
CA SER A 192 2.51 0.90 -30.61
C SER A 192 3.66 1.90 -30.69
N SER A 193 4.41 2.09 -29.60
CA SER A 193 5.58 2.97 -29.58
C SER A 193 6.75 2.34 -30.34
N THR A 194 6.94 1.02 -30.23
CA THR A 194 7.95 0.30 -31.01
C THR A 194 7.64 0.34 -32.50
N GLU A 195 6.38 0.16 -32.91
CA GLU A 195 5.99 0.31 -34.33
C GLU A 195 6.24 1.74 -34.85
N GLN A 196 5.96 2.77 -34.03
CA GLN A 196 6.24 4.16 -34.40
C GLN A 196 7.74 4.40 -34.56
N ILE A 197 8.58 3.82 -33.70
CA ILE A 197 10.04 3.92 -33.79
C ILE A 197 10.54 3.27 -35.07
N ASP A 198 10.01 2.10 -35.44
CA ASP A 198 10.41 1.39 -36.65
C ASP A 198 10.03 2.16 -37.93
N LYS A 199 8.80 2.72 -37.98
CA LYS A 199 8.38 3.61 -39.07
C LYS A 199 9.27 4.86 -39.16
N LEU A 200 9.58 5.49 -38.03
CA LEU A 200 10.45 6.66 -38.00
C LEU A 200 11.87 6.32 -38.48
N ARG A 201 12.35 5.10 -38.18
CA ARG A 201 13.64 4.61 -38.65
C ARG A 201 13.62 4.41 -40.17
N GLU A 202 12.55 3.85 -40.72
CA GLU A 202 12.36 3.71 -42.16
C GLU A 202 12.35 5.09 -42.86
N ASP A 203 11.54 6.04 -42.36
CA ASP A 203 11.48 7.42 -42.89
C ASP A 203 12.87 8.09 -42.88
N LEU A 204 13.63 7.92 -41.79
CA LEU A 204 14.99 8.46 -41.70
C LEU A 204 15.95 7.84 -42.71
N THR A 205 15.78 6.54 -43.02
CA THR A 205 16.58 5.90 -44.07
C THR A 205 16.21 6.42 -45.46
N GLU A 206 14.92 6.66 -45.72
CA GLU A 206 14.44 7.21 -46.99
C GLU A 206 14.92 8.66 -47.18
N ILE A 207 14.77 9.52 -46.17
CA ILE A 207 15.27 10.89 -46.19
C ILE A 207 16.78 10.91 -46.45
N ARG A 208 17.53 10.00 -45.82
CA ARG A 208 18.97 9.87 -46.05
C ARG A 208 19.27 9.46 -47.50
N LYS A 209 18.50 8.54 -48.09
CA LYS A 209 18.62 8.16 -49.51
C LYS A 209 18.32 9.36 -50.43
N ILE A 210 17.25 10.11 -50.17
CA ILE A 210 16.88 11.31 -50.94
C ILE A 210 17.98 12.36 -50.87
N TYR A 211 18.48 12.66 -49.67
CA TYR A 211 19.56 13.64 -49.47
C TYR A 211 20.84 13.24 -50.25
N LYS A 212 21.23 11.96 -50.20
CA LYS A 212 22.37 11.45 -50.99
C LYS A 212 22.14 11.62 -52.49
N ARG A 213 20.95 11.29 -52.99
CA ARG A 213 20.59 11.47 -54.42
C ARG A 213 20.66 12.94 -54.85
N GLN A 214 20.10 13.85 -54.04
CA GLN A 214 20.15 15.29 -54.29
C GLN A 214 21.60 15.80 -54.31
N ARG A 215 22.42 15.37 -53.34
CA ARG A 215 23.85 15.75 -53.28
C ARG A 215 24.60 15.28 -54.53
N VAL A 216 24.41 14.05 -54.97
CA VAL A 216 25.04 13.53 -56.21
C VAL A 216 24.60 14.33 -57.43
N PHE A 217 23.30 14.65 -57.53
CA PHE A 217 22.77 15.46 -58.62
C PHE A 217 23.39 16.87 -58.65
N LEU A 218 23.50 17.52 -57.49
CA LEU A 218 24.12 18.85 -57.36
C LEU A 218 25.62 18.80 -57.69
N LEU A 219 26.35 17.81 -57.18
CA LEU A 219 27.77 17.61 -57.48
C LEU A 219 28.01 17.39 -58.98
N ARG A 220 27.17 16.56 -59.63
CA ARG A 220 27.21 16.38 -61.09
C ARG A 220 27.03 17.71 -61.81
N ARG A 221 26.02 18.49 -61.43
CA ARG A 221 25.73 19.79 -62.05
C ARG A 221 26.87 20.79 -61.86
N VAL A 222 27.49 20.81 -60.68
CA VAL A 222 28.68 21.64 -60.41
C VAL A 222 29.87 21.18 -61.26
N SER A 223 30.09 19.87 -61.41
CA SER A 223 31.14 19.32 -62.28
C SER A 223 30.93 19.71 -63.75
N ASP A 224 29.70 19.56 -64.27
CA ASP A 224 29.37 19.93 -65.65
C ASP A 224 29.58 21.44 -65.89
N TYR A 225 29.13 22.29 -64.95
CA TYR A 225 29.42 23.73 -65.02
C TYR A 225 30.91 24.05 -64.90
N GLY A 226 31.67 23.30 -64.12
CA GLY A 226 33.14 23.42 -64.04
C GLY A 226 33.80 23.19 -65.41
N LYS A 227 33.39 22.13 -66.11
CA LYS A 227 33.87 21.80 -67.47
C LYS A 227 33.51 22.88 -68.49
N GLU A 228 32.27 23.39 -68.45
CA GLU A 228 31.84 24.49 -69.32
C GLU A 228 32.66 25.77 -69.08
N VAL A 229 32.86 26.16 -67.82
CA VAL A 229 33.69 27.31 -67.46
C VAL A 229 35.12 27.14 -67.95
N GLU A 230 35.69 25.94 -67.80
CA GLU A 230 37.04 25.64 -68.31
C GLU A 230 37.10 25.70 -69.84
N PHE A 231 36.10 25.14 -70.53
CA PHE A 231 35.96 25.23 -71.98
C PHE A 231 35.93 26.69 -72.45
N TRP A 232 35.12 27.54 -71.82
CA TRP A 232 35.04 28.96 -72.17
C TRP A 232 36.33 29.71 -71.85
N ARG A 233 36.98 29.43 -70.72
CA ARG A 233 38.30 29.99 -70.39
C ARG A 233 39.35 29.60 -71.43
N ASN A 234 39.37 28.35 -71.86
CA ASN A 234 40.30 27.85 -72.88
C ASN A 234 40.04 28.46 -74.26
N THR A 235 38.77 28.62 -74.63
CA THR A 235 38.34 29.27 -75.87
C THR A 235 38.76 30.74 -75.88
N MET A 236 38.48 31.49 -74.81
CA MET A 236 38.91 32.88 -74.67
C MET A 236 40.43 33.01 -74.69
N ARG A 237 41.16 32.12 -74.03
CA ARG A 237 42.64 32.08 -74.07
C ARG A 237 43.15 31.90 -75.50
N LYS A 238 42.58 30.97 -76.27
CA LYS A 238 42.96 30.75 -77.69
C LYS A 238 42.68 31.97 -78.56
N ILE A 239 41.51 32.60 -78.40
CA ILE A 239 41.12 33.80 -79.17
C ILE A 239 42.05 34.98 -78.86
N LEU A 240 42.35 35.23 -77.58
CA LEU A 240 43.20 36.35 -77.16
C LEU A 240 44.66 36.18 -77.62
N ILE A 241 45.20 34.95 -77.55
CA ILE A 241 46.54 34.64 -78.07
C ILE A 241 46.56 34.79 -79.60
N ALA A 242 45.54 34.33 -80.32
CA ALA A 242 45.44 34.49 -81.77
C ALA A 242 45.36 35.96 -82.22
N LYS A 243 44.85 36.86 -81.36
CA LYS A 243 44.83 38.32 -81.57
C LYS A 243 46.13 39.02 -81.17
N GLY A 244 47.18 38.28 -80.81
CA GLY A 244 48.52 38.83 -80.54
C GLY A 244 48.78 39.25 -79.08
N VAL A 245 47.92 38.88 -78.13
CA VAL A 245 48.13 39.18 -76.70
C VAL A 245 49.09 38.16 -76.09
N ASP A 246 50.07 38.64 -75.31
CA ASP A 246 51.02 37.79 -74.59
C ASP A 246 50.33 36.74 -73.68
N LYS A 247 50.91 35.54 -73.62
CA LYS A 247 50.37 34.37 -72.94
C LYS A 247 50.29 34.58 -71.42
N ASN A 248 51.25 35.28 -70.82
CA ASN A 248 51.25 35.56 -69.38
C ASN A 248 50.26 36.65 -69.02
N SER A 249 50.14 37.70 -69.82
CA SER A 249 49.13 38.75 -69.65
C SER A 249 47.69 38.20 -69.71
N THR A 250 47.42 37.34 -70.69
CA THR A 250 46.12 36.65 -70.85
C THR A 250 45.76 35.78 -69.64
N LYS A 251 46.75 35.07 -69.08
CA LYS A 251 46.55 34.22 -67.88
C LYS A 251 46.19 35.06 -66.65
N ASN A 252 46.86 36.19 -66.46
CA ASN A 252 46.59 37.09 -65.33
C ASN A 252 45.21 37.76 -65.47
N MET A 253 44.83 38.20 -66.68
CA MET A 253 43.51 38.79 -66.94
C MET A 253 42.37 37.80 -66.66
N LEU A 254 42.47 36.56 -67.18
CA LEU A 254 41.47 35.53 -66.91
C LEU A 254 41.38 35.16 -65.42
N ARG A 255 42.50 35.27 -64.68
CA ARG A 255 42.53 35.04 -63.23
C ARG A 255 41.80 36.14 -62.46
N GLU A 256 42.01 37.41 -62.79
CA GLU A 256 41.30 38.53 -62.16
C GLU A 256 39.79 38.50 -62.47
N ILE A 257 39.40 38.17 -63.72
CA ILE A 257 37.98 37.98 -64.08
C ILE A 257 37.37 36.83 -63.28
N SER A 258 38.09 35.71 -63.12
CA SER A 258 37.62 34.57 -62.34
C SER A 258 37.48 34.89 -60.85
N LYS A 259 38.37 35.73 -60.31
CA LYS A 259 38.33 36.22 -58.93
C LYS A 259 37.15 37.17 -58.72
N ALA A 260 36.91 38.09 -59.65
CA ALA A 260 35.78 39.02 -59.61
C ALA A 260 34.41 38.30 -59.71
N LEU A 261 34.33 37.25 -60.53
CA LEU A 261 33.12 36.43 -60.68
C LEU A 261 32.98 35.32 -59.62
N GLY A 262 33.94 35.18 -58.70
CA GLY A 262 33.92 34.14 -57.66
C GLY A 262 34.02 32.70 -58.18
N THR A 263 34.48 32.48 -59.41
CA THR A 263 34.53 31.15 -60.07
C THR A 263 35.87 30.43 -59.86
N MET A 264 36.64 30.81 -58.83
CA MET A 264 37.87 30.10 -58.46
C MET A 264 37.59 28.79 -57.71
N SER A 265 36.45 28.67 -57.02
CA SER A 265 36.10 27.51 -56.20
C SER A 265 35.65 26.28 -57.00
N THR A 266 35.26 26.43 -58.27
CA THR A 266 34.94 25.29 -59.16
C THR A 266 36.17 24.48 -59.59
N HIS A 267 37.38 24.90 -59.16
CA HIS A 267 38.64 24.15 -59.32
C HIS A 267 39.06 23.39 -58.05
N GLY A 268 38.31 23.52 -56.95
CA GLY A 268 38.52 22.69 -55.76
C GLY A 268 38.10 21.24 -56.02
N ASN A 269 38.50 20.35 -55.11
CA ASN A 269 38.37 18.88 -55.06
C ASN A 269 37.03 18.25 -55.50
N THR A 270 36.05 19.03 -55.95
CA THR A 270 34.74 18.66 -56.47
C THR A 270 34.75 17.58 -57.57
N SER A 271 35.79 17.52 -58.42
CA SER A 271 35.93 16.45 -59.41
C SER A 271 36.31 15.14 -58.75
N ASP A 272 37.28 15.19 -57.85
CA ASP A 272 37.75 14.02 -57.09
C ASP A 272 36.66 13.55 -56.11
N GLU A 273 35.96 14.47 -55.44
CA GLU A 273 34.77 14.20 -54.64
C GLU A 273 33.63 13.60 -55.48
N TYR A 274 33.44 14.03 -56.73
CA TYR A 274 32.43 13.43 -57.60
C TYR A 274 32.82 12.01 -58.04
N GLU A 275 34.10 11.77 -58.35
CA GLU A 275 34.62 10.44 -58.68
C GLU A 275 34.52 9.49 -57.46
N ASP A 276 34.89 9.95 -56.27
CA ASP A 276 34.73 9.23 -55.00
C ASP A 276 33.26 8.91 -54.72
N PHE A 277 32.36 9.87 -54.95
CA PHE A 277 30.92 9.65 -54.80
C PHE A 277 30.32 8.75 -55.90
N LYS A 278 30.90 8.72 -57.10
CA LYS A 278 30.49 7.82 -58.20
C LYS A 278 30.86 6.38 -57.88
N ALA A 279 32.06 6.14 -57.35
CA ALA A 279 32.46 4.84 -56.80
C ALA A 279 31.52 4.42 -55.66
N LEU A 280 31.16 5.36 -54.77
CA LEU A 280 30.18 5.13 -53.70
C LEU A 280 28.77 4.84 -54.21
N LYS A 281 28.38 5.39 -55.35
CA LYS A 281 27.06 5.14 -55.98
C LYS A 281 26.97 3.71 -56.51
N GLU A 282 28.05 3.18 -57.09
CA GLU A 282 28.13 1.76 -57.50
C GLU A 282 28.05 0.83 -56.28
N VAL A 283 28.73 1.17 -55.18
CA VAL A 283 28.66 0.39 -53.92
C VAL A 283 27.27 0.46 -53.27
N ILE A 284 26.61 1.64 -53.28
CA ILE A 284 25.24 1.77 -52.76
C ILE A 284 24.24 1.00 -53.62
N ALA A 285 24.42 0.97 -54.95
CA ALA A 285 23.60 0.16 -55.84
C ALA A 285 23.78 -1.34 -55.58
N SER A 286 25.01 -1.82 -55.35
CA SER A 286 25.27 -3.22 -55.02
C SER A 286 24.74 -3.64 -53.63
N ILE A 287 24.66 -2.71 -52.67
CA ILE A 287 24.08 -2.98 -51.35
C ILE A 287 22.55 -3.09 -51.41
N ASP A 288 21.87 -2.24 -52.20
CA ASP A 288 20.42 -2.33 -52.40
C ASP A 288 20.01 -3.62 -53.16
N GLU A 289 20.87 -4.19 -54.02
CA GLU A 289 20.64 -5.50 -54.66
C GLU A 289 20.84 -6.68 -53.68
N SER A 290 21.81 -6.59 -52.76
CA SER A 290 22.09 -7.65 -51.78
C SER A 290 21.10 -7.76 -50.61
N LEU A 291 20.20 -6.78 -50.44
CA LEU A 291 19.15 -6.76 -49.42
C LEU A 291 17.78 -7.21 -49.96
N GLY A 292 17.73 -7.59 -51.25
CA GLY A 292 16.52 -8.05 -51.95
C GLY A 292 16.46 -9.57 -52.23
N GLU A 293 17.39 -10.36 -51.69
CA GLU A 293 17.35 -11.84 -51.66
C GLU A 293 17.06 -12.38 -50.26
#